data_AF-A0A2E0CWK3-F1
#
_entry.id   AF-A0A2E0CWK3-F1
#
_cell.length_a   1.000
_cell.length_b   1.000
_cell.length_c   1.000
_cell.angle_alpha   90.00
_cell.angle_beta   90.00
_cell.angle_gamma   90.00
#
_symmetry.space_group_name_H-M   'P 1'
#
loop_
_entity.id
_entity.type
_entity.pdbx_description
1 polymer ?
#
loop_
_entity_poly.entity_id
_entity_poly.type
_entity_poly.pdbx_seq_one_letter_code
_entity_poly.pdbx_strand_id
1 'polypeptide(L)'
;MMKKIIVVGGGRWGTNHIRTLIQLNCFGGVVEPYSKSQERLRTQFPDIIIFNDITESLKSNPDGYTVATPPETHFDIGSEIINNDKPVLIEKPLTLDYKTSKGLVDLAKSRNVNLMVGHVLLFHPAIQKIKTLIDDNRIGKLKYLYSNRLNLGTIRSSEDVFWSLAPHDISIFQYFINSYPDKINSFSHCYIQKDVNDITMANFEYYDNIKAHIFTSWVNPFKEHKLVVIGSKGMIVFEDSSNDKDILLYDEYYANDKSMESIDVIKKEPVVIDYERSMPLTNELKYFIENLDATIDIANGSSGLEVIEILESI
;
A
#
# COMPACT_ATOMS: atom_id res chain seq x y z
N MET A 1 1.58 -5.90 -29.18
CA MET A 1 0.41 -4.98 -29.18
C MET A 1 0.47 -4.19 -27.88
N MET A 2 0.14 -2.89 -27.85
CA MET A 2 0.08 -2.15 -26.57
C MET A 2 -1.05 -2.70 -25.71
N LYS A 3 -0.74 -3.03 -24.45
CA LYS A 3 -1.72 -3.56 -23.49
C LYS A 3 -2.80 -2.52 -23.19
N LYS A 4 -4.04 -2.94 -23.02
CA LYS A 4 -5.20 -2.09 -22.75
C LYS A 4 -5.85 -2.47 -21.42
N ILE A 5 -5.79 -1.54 -20.47
CA ILE A 5 -6.32 -1.68 -19.13
C ILE A 5 -7.60 -0.85 -18.98
N ILE A 6 -8.65 -1.48 -18.46
CA ILE A 6 -9.92 -0.81 -18.17
C ILE A 6 -9.99 -0.46 -16.69
N VAL A 7 -10.42 0.77 -16.40
CA VAL A 7 -10.63 1.24 -15.02
C VAL A 7 -12.09 1.01 -14.63
N VAL A 8 -12.35 0.33 -13.51
CA VAL A 8 -13.69 0.20 -12.94
C VAL A 8 -13.86 1.23 -11.83
N GLY A 9 -14.83 2.14 -12.01
CA GLY A 9 -15.08 3.27 -11.12
C GLY A 9 -14.36 4.54 -11.54
N GLY A 10 -15.10 5.57 -11.95
CA GLY A 10 -14.56 6.86 -12.39
C GLY A 10 -14.49 7.92 -11.29
N GLY A 11 -14.38 7.50 -10.03
CA GLY A 11 -14.32 8.37 -8.85
C GLY A 11 -13.01 9.17 -8.74
N ARG A 12 -12.71 9.66 -7.54
CA ARG A 12 -11.47 10.43 -7.28
C ARG A 12 -10.21 9.62 -7.58
N TRP A 13 -10.11 8.41 -7.05
CA TRP A 13 -8.97 7.51 -7.31
C TRP A 13 -8.98 6.96 -8.73
N GLY A 14 -10.14 6.52 -9.22
CA GLY A 14 -10.30 6.09 -10.61
C GLY A 14 -9.82 7.13 -11.64
N THR A 15 -10.11 8.41 -11.41
CA THR A 15 -9.59 9.53 -12.23
C THR A 15 -8.04 9.58 -12.26
N ASN A 16 -7.37 9.23 -11.16
CA ASN A 16 -5.90 9.15 -11.15
C ASN A 16 -5.40 7.96 -11.98
N HIS A 17 -6.02 6.79 -11.83
CA HIS A 17 -5.75 5.61 -12.67
C HIS A 17 -5.94 5.93 -14.16
N ILE A 18 -7.07 6.53 -14.55
CA ILE A 18 -7.36 6.94 -15.93
C ILE A 18 -6.24 7.86 -16.46
N ARG A 19 -5.90 8.92 -15.72
CA ARG A 19 -4.87 9.88 -16.13
C ARG A 19 -3.51 9.21 -16.33
N THR A 20 -3.11 8.37 -15.39
CA THR A 20 -1.82 7.66 -15.46
C THR A 20 -1.80 6.64 -16.60
N LEU A 21 -2.86 5.87 -16.80
CA LEU A 21 -2.95 4.91 -17.91
C LEU A 21 -2.96 5.59 -19.28
N ILE A 22 -3.58 6.78 -19.40
CA ILE A 22 -3.51 7.60 -20.62
C ILE A 22 -2.05 8.03 -20.88
N GLN A 23 -1.35 8.52 -19.87
CA GLN A 23 0.07 8.91 -19.98
C GLN A 23 0.97 7.73 -20.38
N LEU A 24 0.63 6.51 -19.93
CA LEU A 24 1.33 5.28 -20.29
C LEU A 24 0.87 4.68 -21.63
N ASN A 25 -0.06 5.31 -22.35
CA ASN A 25 -0.69 4.80 -23.58
C ASN A 25 -1.40 3.43 -23.44
N CYS A 26 -1.69 3.02 -22.21
CA CYS A 26 -2.28 1.72 -21.88
C CYS A 26 -3.76 1.79 -21.48
N PHE A 27 -4.38 2.98 -21.54
CA PHE A 27 -5.80 3.13 -21.23
C PHE A 27 -6.70 2.45 -22.29
N GLY A 28 -7.64 1.62 -21.84
CA GLY A 28 -8.62 0.89 -22.64
C GLY A 28 -10.07 1.38 -22.48
N GLY A 29 -10.37 2.18 -21.45
CA GLY A 29 -11.70 2.71 -21.15
C GLY A 29 -12.02 2.67 -19.67
N VAL A 30 -13.20 3.16 -19.30
CA VAL A 30 -13.69 3.16 -17.91
C VAL A 30 -15.08 2.53 -17.83
N VAL A 31 -15.31 1.69 -16.82
CA VAL A 31 -16.65 1.23 -16.44
C VAL A 31 -17.22 2.20 -15.41
N GLU A 32 -18.29 2.92 -15.76
CA GLU A 32 -18.93 3.92 -14.90
C GLU A 32 -20.44 3.96 -15.20
N PRO A 33 -21.29 3.35 -14.36
CA PRO A 33 -22.73 3.24 -14.64
C PRO A 33 -23.50 4.55 -14.36
N TYR A 34 -22.95 5.50 -13.61
CA TYR A 34 -23.71 6.69 -13.18
C TYR A 34 -23.55 7.86 -14.16
N SER A 35 -24.65 8.29 -14.78
CA SER A 35 -24.67 9.36 -15.79
C SER A 35 -23.95 10.66 -15.39
N LYS A 36 -24.14 11.11 -14.15
CA LYS A 36 -23.43 12.30 -13.61
C LYS A 36 -21.92 12.13 -13.57
N SER A 37 -21.44 10.93 -13.21
CA SER A 37 -20.01 10.61 -13.25
C SER A 37 -19.51 10.53 -14.69
N GLN A 38 -20.29 9.95 -15.61
CA GLN A 38 -19.94 9.92 -17.02
C GLN A 38 -19.78 11.32 -17.62
N GLU A 39 -20.70 12.24 -17.36
CA GLU A 39 -20.63 13.64 -17.82
C GLU A 39 -19.38 14.35 -17.30
N ARG A 40 -19.08 14.18 -15.99
CA ARG A 40 -17.85 14.69 -15.37
C ARG A 40 -16.60 14.15 -16.07
N LEU A 41 -16.56 12.84 -16.33
CA LEU A 41 -15.42 12.21 -16.99
C LEU A 41 -15.24 12.71 -18.42
N ARG A 42 -16.31 12.86 -19.21
CA ARG A 42 -16.26 13.41 -20.57
C ARG A 42 -15.76 14.85 -20.60
N THR A 43 -16.07 15.62 -19.56
CA THR A 43 -15.56 16.98 -19.41
C THR A 43 -14.06 17.01 -19.13
N GLN A 44 -13.56 16.09 -18.29
CA GLN A 44 -12.14 16.02 -17.93
C GLN A 44 -11.26 15.34 -18.98
N PHE A 45 -11.81 14.35 -19.67
CA PHE A 45 -11.14 13.53 -20.67
C PHE A 45 -12.01 13.50 -21.94
N PRO A 46 -11.84 14.46 -22.84
CA PRO A 46 -12.47 14.41 -24.15
C PRO A 46 -12.16 13.07 -24.83
N ASP A 47 -13.15 12.47 -25.48
CA ASP A 47 -13.06 11.17 -26.18
C ASP A 47 -12.85 9.94 -25.28
N ILE A 48 -13.10 10.05 -23.97
CA ILE A 48 -13.07 8.89 -23.08
C ILE A 48 -14.09 7.82 -23.48
N ILE A 49 -13.59 6.58 -23.59
CA ILE A 49 -14.41 5.37 -23.78
C ILE A 49 -15.03 5.00 -22.43
N ILE A 50 -16.36 4.95 -22.38
CA ILE A 50 -17.12 4.62 -21.19
C ILE A 50 -17.99 3.40 -21.49
N PHE A 51 -17.92 2.41 -20.61
CA PHE A 51 -18.79 1.24 -20.57
C PHE A 51 -19.74 1.36 -19.37
N ASN A 52 -20.94 0.82 -19.47
CA ASN A 52 -21.90 0.85 -18.36
C ASN A 52 -21.65 -0.27 -17.35
N ASP A 53 -21.10 -1.39 -17.81
CA ASP A 53 -20.80 -2.56 -16.98
C ASP A 53 -19.58 -3.34 -17.51
N ILE A 54 -19.15 -4.32 -16.71
CA ILE A 54 -17.97 -5.15 -17.00
C ILE A 54 -18.23 -6.03 -18.23
N THR A 55 -19.43 -6.58 -18.36
CA THR A 55 -19.84 -7.41 -19.51
C THR A 55 -19.72 -6.65 -20.85
N GLU A 56 -20.13 -5.39 -20.90
CA GLU A 56 -19.96 -4.51 -22.06
C GLU A 56 -18.47 -4.28 -22.35
N SER A 57 -17.70 -3.99 -21.30
CA SER A 57 -16.26 -3.71 -21.42
C SER A 57 -15.47 -4.90 -21.96
N LEU A 58 -15.86 -6.13 -21.64
CA LEU A 58 -15.21 -7.36 -22.10
C LEU A 58 -15.26 -7.52 -23.64
N LYS A 59 -16.26 -6.92 -24.30
CA LYS A 59 -16.39 -6.94 -25.78
C LYS A 59 -15.26 -6.20 -26.48
N SER A 60 -14.56 -5.30 -25.78
CA SER A 60 -13.36 -4.62 -26.27
C SER A 60 -12.09 -5.47 -26.17
N ASN A 61 -12.19 -6.67 -25.59
CA ASN A 61 -11.10 -7.60 -25.31
C ASN A 61 -9.90 -6.95 -24.57
N PRO A 62 -10.11 -6.41 -23.35
CA PRO A 62 -9.04 -5.78 -22.59
C PRO A 62 -8.01 -6.79 -22.10
N ASP A 63 -6.80 -6.32 -21.80
CA ASP A 63 -5.72 -7.14 -21.25
C ASP A 63 -5.79 -7.26 -19.72
N GLY A 64 -6.49 -6.34 -19.04
CA GLY A 64 -6.66 -6.36 -17.59
C GLY A 64 -7.49 -5.20 -17.07
N TYR A 65 -7.72 -5.18 -15.76
CA TYR A 65 -8.55 -4.19 -15.09
C TYR A 65 -7.86 -3.57 -13.89
N THR A 66 -8.18 -2.30 -13.60
CA THR A 66 -8.01 -1.73 -12.26
C THR A 66 -9.36 -1.44 -11.64
N VAL A 67 -9.54 -1.69 -10.34
CA VAL A 67 -10.79 -1.47 -9.62
C VAL A 67 -10.55 -0.41 -8.55
N ALA A 68 -11.19 0.75 -8.73
CA ALA A 68 -11.09 1.92 -7.85
C ALA A 68 -12.48 2.38 -7.38
N THR A 69 -13.32 1.41 -7.00
CA THR A 69 -14.67 1.58 -6.47
C THR A 69 -14.65 1.58 -4.93
N PRO A 70 -15.79 1.79 -4.25
CA PRO A 70 -15.87 1.60 -2.80
C PRO A 70 -15.56 0.14 -2.39
N PRO A 71 -14.86 -0.11 -1.26
CA PRO A 71 -14.36 -1.44 -0.89
C PRO A 71 -15.43 -2.53 -0.74
N GLU A 72 -16.65 -2.15 -0.36
CA GLU A 72 -17.80 -3.06 -0.26
C GLU A 72 -18.18 -3.72 -1.60
N THR A 73 -17.74 -3.14 -2.73
CA THR A 73 -18.00 -3.66 -4.08
C THR A 73 -16.85 -4.50 -4.65
N HIS A 74 -15.68 -4.50 -4.01
CA HIS A 74 -14.47 -5.10 -4.56
C HIS A 74 -14.59 -6.60 -4.81
N PHE A 75 -15.27 -7.33 -3.92
CA PHE A 75 -15.42 -8.78 -4.06
C PHE A 75 -16.23 -9.15 -5.31
N ASP A 76 -17.41 -8.55 -5.50
CA ASP A 76 -18.29 -8.88 -6.61
C ASP A 76 -17.66 -8.49 -7.94
N ILE A 77 -17.12 -7.27 -8.03
CA ILE A 77 -16.44 -6.75 -9.22
C ILE A 77 -15.19 -7.58 -9.54
N GLY A 78 -14.34 -7.82 -8.54
CA GLY A 78 -13.12 -8.61 -8.70
C GLY A 78 -13.44 -10.04 -9.13
N SER A 79 -14.46 -10.66 -8.53
CA SER A 79 -14.90 -12.01 -8.89
C SER A 79 -15.44 -12.07 -10.32
N GLU A 80 -16.21 -11.09 -10.77
CA GLU A 80 -16.70 -11.03 -12.16
C GLU A 80 -15.53 -10.96 -13.15
N ILE A 81 -14.53 -10.11 -12.89
CA ILE A 81 -13.35 -9.95 -13.74
C ILE A 81 -12.51 -11.24 -13.78
N ILE A 82 -12.22 -11.82 -12.62
CA ILE A 82 -11.42 -13.05 -12.50
C ILE A 82 -12.15 -14.24 -13.15
N ASN A 83 -13.47 -14.34 -13.01
CA ASN A 83 -14.26 -15.37 -13.68
C ASN A 83 -14.23 -15.27 -15.21
N ASN A 84 -13.83 -14.13 -15.77
CA ASN A 84 -13.61 -13.94 -17.20
C ASN A 84 -12.12 -14.04 -17.59
N ASP A 85 -11.27 -14.63 -16.74
CA ASP A 85 -9.85 -14.87 -16.98
C ASP A 85 -9.04 -13.58 -17.23
N LYS A 86 -9.41 -12.48 -16.56
CA LYS A 86 -8.74 -11.18 -16.72
C LYS A 86 -7.93 -10.80 -15.47
N PRO A 87 -6.63 -10.48 -15.61
CA PRO A 87 -5.83 -9.91 -14.53
C PRO A 87 -6.47 -8.65 -13.95
N VAL A 88 -6.36 -8.49 -12.63
CA VAL A 88 -6.99 -7.37 -11.93
C VAL A 88 -6.11 -6.80 -10.84
N LEU A 89 -6.02 -5.47 -10.79
CA LEU A 89 -5.51 -4.70 -9.66
C LEU A 89 -6.69 -4.08 -8.93
N ILE A 90 -6.85 -4.40 -7.64
CA ILE A 90 -7.95 -3.87 -6.82
C ILE A 90 -7.38 -2.90 -5.79
N GLU A 91 -7.92 -1.69 -5.71
CA GLU A 91 -7.54 -0.70 -4.68
C GLU A 91 -7.66 -1.28 -3.26
N LYS A 92 -6.89 -0.71 -2.33
CA LYS A 92 -6.95 -1.13 -0.93
C LYS A 92 -8.18 -0.53 -0.21
N PRO A 93 -8.68 -1.19 0.85
CA PRO A 93 -8.39 -2.56 1.25
C PRO A 93 -8.93 -3.57 0.22
N LEU A 94 -8.33 -4.76 0.15
CA LEU A 94 -8.71 -5.77 -0.85
C LEU A 94 -10.23 -6.06 -0.80
N THR A 95 -10.74 -6.33 0.39
CA THR A 95 -12.17 -6.30 0.73
C THR A 95 -12.33 -5.84 2.18
N LEU A 96 -13.52 -5.93 2.76
CA LEU A 96 -13.80 -5.45 4.13
C LEU A 96 -13.59 -6.50 5.22
N ASP A 97 -13.32 -7.76 4.87
CA ASP A 97 -13.11 -8.84 5.83
C ASP A 97 -12.20 -9.95 5.27
N TYR A 98 -11.63 -10.75 6.16
CA TYR A 98 -10.70 -11.81 5.80
C TYR A 98 -11.35 -12.89 4.96
N LYS A 99 -12.58 -13.30 5.30
CA LYS A 99 -13.25 -14.42 4.62
C LYS A 99 -13.52 -14.08 3.16
N THR A 100 -14.01 -12.86 2.90
CA THR A 100 -14.28 -12.34 1.55
C THR A 100 -12.98 -12.15 0.77
N SER A 101 -11.94 -11.59 1.40
CA SER A 101 -10.60 -11.44 0.80
C SER A 101 -10.01 -12.80 0.42
N LYS A 102 -10.10 -13.78 1.32
CA LYS A 102 -9.61 -15.14 1.10
C LYS A 102 -10.32 -15.80 -0.07
N GLY A 103 -11.65 -15.68 -0.14
CA GLY A 103 -12.44 -16.19 -1.25
C GLY A 103 -11.99 -15.63 -2.60
N LEU A 104 -11.68 -14.34 -2.66
CA LEU A 104 -11.20 -13.68 -3.88
C LEU A 104 -9.80 -14.16 -4.28
N VAL A 105 -8.89 -14.32 -3.32
CA VAL A 105 -7.53 -14.84 -3.54
C VAL A 105 -7.55 -16.30 -3.98
N ASP A 106 -8.38 -17.13 -3.35
CA ASP A 106 -8.55 -18.54 -3.72
C ASP A 106 -9.14 -18.65 -5.14
N LEU A 107 -10.10 -17.78 -5.49
CA LEU A 107 -10.67 -17.73 -6.83
C LEU A 107 -9.59 -17.37 -7.87
N ALA A 108 -8.81 -16.31 -7.64
CA ALA A 108 -7.70 -15.92 -8.51
C ALA A 108 -6.69 -17.06 -8.73
N LYS A 109 -6.29 -17.75 -7.65
CA LYS A 109 -5.42 -18.93 -7.71
C LYS A 109 -6.05 -20.06 -8.53
N SER A 110 -7.32 -20.38 -8.31
CA SER A 110 -8.02 -21.46 -9.01
C SER A 110 -8.18 -21.21 -10.51
N ARG A 111 -8.30 -19.94 -10.92
CA ARG A 111 -8.40 -19.53 -12.33
C ARG A 111 -7.04 -19.22 -12.95
N ASN A 112 -5.95 -19.30 -12.17
CA ASN A 112 -4.61 -18.89 -12.58
C ASN A 112 -4.58 -17.45 -13.14
N VAL A 113 -5.29 -16.56 -12.47
CA VAL A 113 -5.41 -15.13 -12.81
C VAL A 113 -4.63 -14.31 -11.81
N ASN A 114 -3.89 -13.33 -12.31
CA ASN A 114 -3.17 -12.39 -11.47
C ASN A 114 -4.13 -11.44 -10.75
N LEU A 115 -4.05 -11.46 -9.42
CA LEU A 115 -4.71 -10.52 -8.52
C LEU A 115 -3.63 -9.71 -7.80
N MET A 116 -3.65 -8.40 -8.02
CA MET A 116 -2.81 -7.41 -7.36
C MET A 116 -3.67 -6.50 -6.49
N VAL A 117 -3.10 -5.99 -5.40
CA VAL A 117 -3.77 -5.06 -4.49
C VAL A 117 -3.07 -3.71 -4.55
N GLY A 118 -3.85 -2.62 -4.50
CA GLY A 118 -3.41 -1.22 -4.62
C GLY A 118 -2.62 -0.71 -3.42
N HIS A 119 -1.63 -1.47 -2.95
CA HIS A 119 -0.68 -1.04 -1.95
C HIS A 119 0.39 -0.12 -2.57
N VAL A 120 -0.06 1.01 -3.14
CA VAL A 120 0.73 1.91 -3.97
C VAL A 120 2.06 2.36 -3.34
N LEU A 121 2.14 2.44 -2.00
CA LEU A 121 3.38 2.81 -1.31
C LEU A 121 4.49 1.76 -1.42
N LEU A 122 4.17 0.49 -1.71
CA LEU A 122 5.18 -0.49 -2.07
C LEU A 122 5.91 -0.09 -3.36
N PHE A 123 5.28 0.68 -4.24
CA PHE A 123 5.87 1.19 -5.48
C PHE A 123 6.43 2.61 -5.32
N HIS A 124 6.44 3.14 -4.10
CA HIS A 124 7.08 4.41 -3.81
C HIS A 124 8.60 4.26 -3.92
N PRO A 125 9.29 5.07 -4.75
CA PRO A 125 10.73 4.92 -4.97
C PRO A 125 11.58 4.92 -3.70
N ALA A 126 11.19 5.72 -2.70
CA ALA A 126 11.88 5.71 -1.41
C ALA A 126 11.76 4.35 -0.68
N ILE A 127 10.57 3.75 -0.67
CA ILE A 127 10.33 2.45 -0.03
C ILE A 127 11.11 1.35 -0.77
N GLN A 128 11.13 1.39 -2.10
CA GLN A 128 11.96 0.51 -2.92
C GLN A 128 13.45 0.68 -2.61
N LYS A 129 13.95 1.91 -2.50
CA LYS A 129 15.33 2.19 -2.13
C LYS A 129 15.67 1.68 -0.73
N ILE A 130 14.79 1.86 0.25
CA ILE A 130 14.97 1.35 1.61
C ILE A 130 15.04 -0.18 1.59
N LYS A 131 14.15 -0.85 0.85
CA LYS A 131 14.22 -2.32 0.68
C LYS A 131 15.56 -2.76 0.10
N THR A 132 16.07 -2.09 -0.94
CA THR A 132 17.41 -2.37 -1.48
C THR A 132 18.49 -2.22 -0.42
N LEU A 133 18.46 -1.17 0.42
CA LEU A 133 19.44 -1.00 1.50
C LEU A 133 19.36 -2.11 2.55
N ILE A 134 18.16 -2.61 2.86
CA ILE A 134 17.96 -3.76 3.76
C ILE A 134 18.56 -5.02 3.13
N ASP A 135 18.22 -5.30 1.87
CA ASP A 135 18.65 -6.50 1.15
C ASP A 135 20.16 -6.54 0.89
N ASP A 136 20.76 -5.39 0.61
CA ASP A 136 22.21 -5.21 0.47
C ASP A 136 22.94 -5.25 1.83
N ASN A 137 22.25 -5.56 2.93
CA ASN A 137 22.78 -5.66 4.29
C ASN A 137 23.46 -4.36 4.79
N ARG A 138 23.04 -3.20 4.27
CA ARG A 138 23.64 -1.89 4.60
C ARG A 138 23.43 -1.51 6.05
N ILE A 139 22.26 -1.84 6.61
CA ILE A 139 21.94 -1.60 8.03
C ILE A 139 22.22 -2.81 8.92
N GLY A 140 22.83 -3.88 8.40
CA GLY A 140 23.00 -5.13 9.14
C GLY A 140 21.68 -5.88 9.35
N LYS A 141 21.60 -6.65 10.43
CA LYS A 141 20.39 -7.40 10.79
C LYS A 141 19.29 -6.44 11.24
N LEU A 142 18.12 -6.53 10.63
CA LEU A 142 16.92 -5.80 11.03
C LEU A 142 16.56 -6.09 12.49
N LYS A 143 16.21 -5.06 13.27
CA LYS A 143 15.92 -5.15 14.71
C LYS A 143 14.58 -4.56 15.08
N TYR A 144 14.30 -3.36 14.57
CA TYR A 144 13.09 -2.63 14.92
C TYR A 144 12.59 -1.81 13.75
N LEU A 145 11.28 -1.73 13.58
CA LEU A 145 10.66 -0.82 12.61
C LEU A 145 9.52 -0.07 13.26
N TYR A 146 9.29 1.16 12.84
CA TYR A 146 8.04 1.79 13.18
C TYR A 146 7.58 2.80 12.16
N SER A 147 6.26 3.03 12.13
CA SER A 147 5.66 4.10 11.35
C SER A 147 4.71 4.94 12.19
N ASN A 148 4.66 6.21 11.85
CA ASN A 148 3.72 7.18 12.40
C ASN A 148 2.87 7.73 11.25
N ARG A 149 1.55 7.62 11.35
CA ARG A 149 0.58 8.31 10.49
C ARG A 149 -0.34 9.16 11.33
N LEU A 150 0.11 10.39 11.52
CA LEU A 150 -0.50 11.35 12.42
C LEU A 150 -0.99 12.53 11.61
N ASN A 151 -2.21 12.98 11.85
CA ASN A 151 -2.73 14.21 11.26
C ASN A 151 -4.02 14.64 11.97
N LEU A 152 -4.24 15.96 12.13
CA LEU A 152 -5.57 16.49 12.45
C LEU A 152 -6.41 16.52 11.16
N GLY A 153 -6.76 15.32 10.71
CA GLY A 153 -7.31 15.07 9.38
C GLY A 153 -8.83 14.97 9.33
N THR A 154 -9.32 14.44 8.21
CA THR A 154 -10.74 14.10 8.06
C THR A 154 -11.07 12.89 8.93
N ILE A 155 -11.92 13.10 9.93
CA ILE A 155 -12.48 12.03 10.77
C ILE A 155 -13.47 11.23 9.93
N ARG A 156 -13.36 9.89 9.97
CA ARG A 156 -14.29 8.99 9.27
C ARG A 156 -15.31 8.42 10.24
N SER A 157 -16.49 8.10 9.74
CA SER A 157 -17.59 7.55 10.53
C SER A 157 -17.82 6.06 10.30
N SER A 158 -17.26 5.48 9.23
CA SER A 158 -17.53 4.10 8.79
C SER A 158 -16.37 3.14 9.00
N GLU A 159 -15.18 3.65 9.23
CA GLU A 159 -13.95 2.90 9.51
C GLU A 159 -13.19 3.64 10.60
N ASP A 160 -12.34 2.94 11.37
CA ASP A 160 -11.49 3.57 12.37
C ASP A 160 -10.15 4.05 11.80
N VAL A 161 -9.39 4.78 12.63
CA VAL A 161 -8.12 5.37 12.22
C VAL A 161 -7.12 4.35 11.70
N PHE A 162 -7.11 3.15 12.29
CA PHE A 162 -6.14 2.12 11.96
C PHE A 162 -6.48 1.50 10.60
N TRP A 163 -7.74 1.11 10.39
CA TRP A 163 -8.23 0.62 9.10
C TRP A 163 -8.04 1.64 7.96
N SER A 164 -8.21 2.92 8.26
CA SER A 164 -8.05 3.98 7.25
C SER A 164 -6.59 4.19 6.82
N LEU A 165 -5.66 4.21 7.79
CA LEU A 165 -4.29 4.68 7.59
C LEU A 165 -3.22 3.57 7.55
N ALA A 166 -3.36 2.53 8.37
CA ALA A 166 -2.35 1.48 8.55
C ALA A 166 -2.19 0.46 7.40
N PRO A 167 -3.15 0.21 6.46
CA PRO A 167 -2.97 -0.84 5.46
C PRO A 167 -1.69 -0.72 4.63
N HIS A 168 -1.26 0.50 4.31
CA HIS A 168 0.01 0.70 3.62
C HIS A 168 1.22 0.41 4.51
N ASP A 169 1.18 0.78 5.79
CA ASP A 169 2.30 0.54 6.70
C ASP A 169 2.46 -0.94 7.03
N ILE A 170 1.35 -1.65 7.23
CA ILE A 170 1.34 -3.11 7.37
C ILE A 170 1.99 -3.74 6.12
N SER A 171 1.55 -3.33 4.91
CA SER A 171 2.14 -3.86 3.67
C SER A 171 3.64 -3.58 3.57
N ILE A 172 4.12 -2.40 4.01
CA ILE A 172 5.54 -2.05 4.02
C ILE A 172 6.32 -2.94 5.01
N PHE A 173 5.78 -3.18 6.21
CA PHE A 173 6.43 -4.03 7.20
C PHE A 173 6.53 -5.48 6.70
N GLN A 174 5.45 -6.02 6.16
CA GLN A 174 5.45 -7.35 5.53
C GLN A 174 6.47 -7.41 4.38
N TYR A 175 6.54 -6.37 3.54
CA TYR A 175 7.50 -6.30 2.43
C TYR A 175 8.96 -6.25 2.91
N PHE A 176 9.26 -5.51 3.97
CA PHE A 176 10.63 -5.37 4.50
C PHE A 176 11.10 -6.61 5.27
N ILE A 177 10.22 -7.19 6.07
CA ILE A 177 10.56 -8.31 6.97
C ILE A 177 10.42 -9.65 6.24
N ASN A 178 9.53 -9.73 5.25
CA ASN A 178 9.22 -10.94 4.48
C ASN A 178 8.76 -12.11 5.39
N SER A 179 7.95 -11.80 6.40
CA SER A 179 7.38 -12.76 7.35
C SER A 179 6.07 -12.22 7.93
N TYR A 180 5.17 -13.11 8.35
CA TYR A 180 4.03 -12.77 9.18
C TYR A 180 4.46 -12.57 10.65
N PRO A 181 3.83 -11.66 11.43
CA PRO A 181 4.11 -11.50 12.85
C PRO A 181 3.62 -12.70 13.69
N ASP A 182 4.43 -13.14 14.65
CA ASP A 182 4.08 -14.20 15.61
C ASP A 182 3.10 -13.73 16.67
N LYS A 183 3.15 -12.43 17.02
CA LYS A 183 2.24 -11.80 17.98
C LYS A 183 1.90 -10.38 17.60
N ILE A 184 0.67 -10.00 17.91
CA ILE A 184 0.12 -8.66 17.69
C ILE A 184 -0.57 -8.23 18.98
N ASN A 185 -0.29 -7.01 19.44
CA ASN A 185 -1.00 -6.38 20.57
C ASN A 185 -1.31 -4.92 20.23
N SER A 186 -2.54 -4.49 20.46
CA SER A 186 -2.99 -3.12 20.18
C SER A 186 -3.41 -2.36 21.43
N PHE A 187 -3.27 -1.04 21.36
CA PHE A 187 -3.92 -0.09 22.27
C PHE A 187 -4.65 0.94 21.42
N SER A 188 -5.97 1.06 21.62
CA SER A 188 -6.83 1.95 20.85
C SER A 188 -7.75 2.77 21.77
N HIS A 189 -8.17 3.96 21.32
CA HIS A 189 -9.12 4.77 22.08
C HIS A 189 -10.03 5.62 21.19
N CYS A 190 -11.25 5.84 21.67
CA CYS A 190 -12.27 6.71 21.09
C CYS A 190 -12.37 8.01 21.90
N TYR A 191 -12.12 9.16 21.28
CA TYR A 191 -12.21 10.49 21.92
C TYR A 191 -13.35 11.34 21.35
N ILE A 192 -13.58 11.25 20.03
CA ILE A 192 -14.49 12.13 19.30
C ILE A 192 -15.86 11.47 19.14
N GLN A 193 -15.85 10.18 18.80
CA GLN A 193 -17.06 9.43 18.45
C GLN A 193 -17.03 8.07 19.11
N LYS A 194 -18.23 7.56 19.45
CA LYS A 194 -18.38 6.26 20.09
C LYS A 194 -18.06 5.15 19.09
N ASP A 195 -17.40 4.09 19.56
CA ASP A 195 -17.17 2.84 18.83
C ASP A 195 -16.30 2.98 17.56
N VAL A 196 -15.59 4.11 17.38
CA VAL A 196 -14.62 4.30 16.29
C VAL A 196 -13.36 4.91 16.87
N ASN A 197 -12.26 4.16 16.77
CA ASN A 197 -10.98 4.55 17.34
C ASN A 197 -10.40 5.75 16.60
N ASP A 198 -9.99 6.78 17.35
CA ASP A 198 -9.32 7.98 16.84
C ASP A 198 -7.80 7.87 16.94
N ILE A 199 -7.32 6.97 17.80
CA ILE A 199 -5.92 6.66 18.03
C ILE A 199 -5.76 5.14 18.13
N THR A 200 -4.71 4.61 17.52
CA THR A 200 -4.31 3.21 17.65
C THR A 200 -2.80 3.09 17.60
N MET A 201 -2.25 2.32 18.53
CA MET A 201 -0.86 1.86 18.54
C MET A 201 -0.86 0.33 18.48
N ALA A 202 -0.40 -0.22 17.36
CA ALA A 202 -0.26 -1.66 17.16
C ALA A 202 1.21 -2.05 17.32
N ASN A 203 1.49 -3.07 18.13
CA ASN A 203 2.82 -3.65 18.32
C ASN A 203 2.87 -5.04 17.71
N PHE A 204 3.99 -5.35 17.06
CA PHE A 204 4.21 -6.59 16.34
C PHE A 204 5.51 -7.25 16.83
N GLU A 205 5.46 -8.55 17.09
CA GLU A 205 6.64 -9.39 17.31
C GLU A 205 6.75 -10.36 16.14
N TYR A 206 7.92 -10.40 15.49
CA TYR A 206 8.22 -11.30 14.37
C TYR A 206 9.30 -12.30 14.76
N TYR A 207 9.50 -13.29 13.89
CA TYR A 207 10.63 -14.20 13.96
C TYR A 207 11.98 -13.44 14.08
N ASP A 208 12.96 -14.10 14.69
CA ASP A 208 14.32 -13.58 14.89
C ASP A 208 14.42 -12.33 15.80
N ASN A 209 13.42 -12.15 16.67
CA ASN A 209 13.32 -11.07 17.66
C ASN A 209 13.30 -9.67 17.01
N ILE A 210 12.72 -9.57 15.81
CA ILE A 210 12.37 -8.29 15.19
C ILE A 210 11.07 -7.81 15.85
N LYS A 211 11.04 -6.56 16.29
CA LYS A 211 9.82 -5.94 16.83
C LYS A 211 9.43 -4.74 15.98
N ALA A 212 8.15 -4.41 15.95
CA ALA A 212 7.72 -3.21 15.25
C ALA A 212 6.50 -2.56 15.89
N HIS A 213 6.23 -1.30 15.56
CA HIS A 213 4.94 -0.69 15.87
C HIS A 213 4.43 0.23 14.76
N ILE A 214 3.12 0.34 14.68
CA ILE A 214 2.43 1.31 13.81
C ILE A 214 1.59 2.20 14.73
N PHE A 215 1.81 3.51 14.63
CA PHE A 215 1.05 4.51 15.37
C PHE A 215 0.20 5.35 14.43
N THR A 216 -1.11 5.31 14.60
CA THR A 216 -2.06 6.08 13.79
C THR A 216 -2.91 6.99 14.68
N SER A 217 -3.13 8.24 14.25
CA SER A 217 -3.94 9.20 15.03
C SER A 217 -4.59 10.26 14.14
N TRP A 218 -5.90 10.48 14.33
CA TRP A 218 -6.66 11.60 13.78
C TRP A 218 -6.70 12.84 14.68
N VAL A 219 -6.24 12.71 15.93
CA VAL A 219 -6.29 13.76 16.96
C VAL A 219 -4.92 14.37 17.23
N ASN A 220 -3.93 14.10 16.37
CA ASN A 220 -2.59 14.63 16.52
C ASN A 220 -2.48 16.05 15.91
N PRO A 221 -1.91 17.04 16.62
CA PRO A 221 -1.95 18.45 16.19
C PRO A 221 -1.09 18.78 14.98
N PHE A 222 -0.20 17.88 14.57
CA PHE A 222 0.66 18.02 13.40
C PHE A 222 0.56 16.79 12.51
N LYS A 223 0.87 17.00 11.22
CA LYS A 223 1.01 15.93 10.25
C LYS A 223 2.41 15.31 10.39
N GLU A 224 2.47 13.98 10.50
CA GLU A 224 3.71 13.19 10.46
C GLU A 224 3.43 11.88 9.72
N HIS A 225 4.18 11.60 8.66
CA HIS A 225 4.14 10.38 7.87
C HIS A 225 5.54 9.75 7.87
N LYS A 226 5.93 9.22 9.03
CA LYS A 226 7.30 8.77 9.30
C LYS A 226 7.42 7.28 9.18
N LEU A 227 8.53 6.83 8.64
CA LEU A 227 9.00 5.46 8.67
C LEU A 227 10.42 5.43 9.22
N VAL A 228 10.67 4.58 10.20
CA VAL A 228 12.00 4.36 10.77
C VAL A 228 12.32 2.88 10.75
N VAL A 229 13.51 2.56 10.27
CA VAL A 229 14.03 1.20 10.16
C VAL A 229 15.35 1.12 10.88
N ILE A 230 15.45 0.25 11.88
CA ILE A 230 16.62 0.10 12.74
C ILE A 230 17.22 -1.27 12.50
N GLY A 231 18.47 -1.27 12.05
CA GLY A 231 19.31 -2.47 11.93
C GLY A 231 20.50 -2.42 12.89
N SER A 232 21.26 -3.51 12.94
CA SER A 232 22.41 -3.65 13.83
C SER A 232 23.62 -2.77 13.46
N LYS A 233 23.67 -2.20 12.25
CA LYS A 233 24.79 -1.37 11.75
C LYS A 233 24.37 0.05 11.34
N GLY A 234 23.08 0.30 11.18
CA GLY A 234 22.57 1.59 10.76
C GLY A 234 21.07 1.74 10.96
N MET A 235 20.61 2.98 10.84
CA MET A 235 19.21 3.36 10.97
C MET A 235 18.79 4.22 9.79
N ILE A 236 17.59 3.99 9.29
CA ILE A 236 17.02 4.75 8.19
C ILE A 236 15.79 5.49 8.70
N VAL A 237 15.67 6.78 8.35
CA VAL A 237 14.48 7.59 8.57
C VAL A 237 14.00 8.11 7.24
N PHE A 238 12.71 7.95 6.97
CA PHE A 238 12.02 8.55 5.83
C PHE A 238 10.75 9.24 6.31
N GLU A 239 10.63 10.53 6.01
CA GLU A 239 9.47 11.34 6.40
C GLU A 239 8.78 11.92 5.16
N ASP A 240 7.70 11.27 4.72
CA ASP A 240 7.02 11.60 3.45
C ASP A 240 6.19 12.90 3.54
N SER A 241 5.89 13.38 4.75
CA SER A 241 5.25 14.69 4.93
C SER A 241 6.22 15.86 5.01
N SER A 242 7.54 15.60 5.05
CA SER A 242 8.56 16.65 4.96
C SER A 242 8.64 17.27 3.56
N ASN A 243 9.27 18.45 3.45
CA ASN A 243 9.45 19.13 2.17
C ASN A 243 10.47 18.41 1.28
N ASP A 244 11.59 17.99 1.87
CA ASP A 244 12.71 17.38 1.14
C ASP A 244 12.45 15.89 0.85
N LYS A 245 11.68 15.23 1.72
CA LYS A 245 11.34 13.80 1.63
C LYS A 245 12.60 12.94 1.47
N ASP A 246 13.64 13.29 2.20
CA ASP A 246 14.91 12.59 2.11
C ASP A 246 14.87 11.27 2.87
N ILE A 247 15.64 10.31 2.37
CA ILE A 247 16.01 9.12 3.12
C ILE A 247 17.28 9.48 3.88
N LEU A 248 17.20 9.53 5.20
CA LEU A 248 18.35 9.77 6.07
C LEU A 248 18.89 8.43 6.56
N LEU A 249 20.13 8.11 6.20
CA LEU A 249 20.87 6.97 6.72
C LEU A 249 21.83 7.43 7.81
N TYR A 250 21.72 6.82 8.97
CA TYR A 250 22.65 7.03 10.06
C TYR A 250 23.51 5.77 10.25
N ASP A 251 24.82 5.91 10.08
CA ASP A 251 25.80 4.83 10.18
C ASP A 251 26.37 4.69 11.60
N GLU A 252 26.67 3.44 12.01
CA GLU A 252 27.53 3.05 13.15
C GLU A 252 27.47 3.93 14.41
N TYR A 253 26.63 3.52 15.38
CA TYR A 253 26.42 4.26 16.62
C TYR A 253 27.22 3.78 17.82
N TYR A 254 27.75 2.55 17.82
CA TYR A 254 28.37 1.97 19.00
C TYR A 254 29.88 2.09 18.91
N ALA A 255 30.50 2.78 19.88
CA ALA A 255 31.93 2.63 20.10
C ALA A 255 32.21 1.19 20.58
N ASN A 256 33.20 0.53 19.99
CA ASN A 256 33.72 -0.75 20.48
C ASN A 256 34.49 -0.53 21.78
N ASP A 257 33.84 -0.09 22.86
CA ASP A 257 34.49 -0.05 24.17
C ASP A 257 34.04 -1.24 25.02
N LYS A 258 35.02 -2.06 25.40
CA LYS A 258 34.84 -3.35 26.09
C LYS A 258 34.68 -3.19 27.60
N SER A 259 34.40 -1.98 28.09
CA SER A 259 34.09 -1.73 29.50
C SER A 259 32.58 -1.90 29.73
N MET A 260 32.22 -2.95 30.46
CA MET A 260 30.86 -3.44 30.75
C MET A 260 29.91 -2.48 31.50
N GLU A 261 30.22 -1.18 31.65
CA GLU A 261 29.40 -0.22 32.42
C GLU A 261 28.55 0.72 31.54
N SER A 262 29.01 1.09 30.35
CA SER A 262 28.24 1.90 29.39
C SER A 262 28.81 1.78 27.98
N ILE A 263 27.96 1.81 26.96
CA ILE A 263 28.38 1.88 25.55
C ILE A 263 28.29 3.33 25.11
N ASP A 264 29.43 3.94 24.75
CA ASP A 264 29.45 5.29 24.21
C ASP A 264 28.83 5.32 22.81
N VAL A 265 27.94 6.30 22.61
CA VAL A 265 27.22 6.48 21.34
C VAL A 265 27.90 7.57 20.51
N ILE A 266 28.42 7.20 19.34
CA ILE A 266 28.98 8.17 18.38
C ILE A 266 27.80 8.79 17.62
N LYS A 267 27.54 10.08 17.83
CA LYS A 267 26.56 10.84 17.03
C LYS A 267 27.25 11.37 15.77
N LYS A 268 27.02 10.71 14.64
CA LYS A 268 27.35 11.24 13.31
C LYS A 268 26.12 11.92 12.71
N GLU A 269 26.35 12.93 11.88
CA GLU A 269 25.30 13.49 11.03
C GLU A 269 24.83 12.42 10.01
N PRO A 270 23.53 12.36 9.68
CA PRO A 270 23.03 11.42 8.70
C PRO A 270 23.55 11.72 7.29
N VAL A 271 23.67 10.67 6.50
CA VAL A 271 23.89 10.76 5.06
C VAL A 271 22.55 10.75 4.36
N VAL A 272 22.31 11.73 3.48
CA VAL A 272 21.15 11.73 2.60
C VAL A 272 21.35 10.69 1.50
N ILE A 273 20.42 9.76 1.37
CA ILE A 273 20.43 8.74 0.32
C ILE A 273 19.56 9.20 -0.85
N ASP A 274 20.20 9.36 -2.00
CA ASP A 274 19.51 9.71 -3.23
C ASP A 274 18.67 8.55 -3.77
N TYR A 275 17.53 8.90 -4.38
CA TYR A 275 16.58 7.96 -4.96
C TYR A 275 15.71 8.65 -6.02
N GLU A 276 15.15 7.86 -6.94
CA GLU A 276 14.30 8.37 -8.01
C GLU A 276 13.04 9.07 -7.48
N ARG A 277 12.62 10.19 -8.06
CA ARG A 277 11.42 10.95 -7.62
C ARG A 277 10.21 10.72 -8.54
N SER A 278 9.98 9.48 -8.98
CA SER A 278 8.81 9.11 -9.78
C SER A 278 7.55 8.92 -8.93
N MET A 279 6.39 9.00 -9.61
CA MET A 279 5.08 8.89 -8.96
C MET A 279 4.78 7.41 -8.60
N PRO A 280 4.45 7.09 -7.33
CA PRO A 280 4.19 5.71 -6.90
C PRO A 280 3.12 5.00 -7.74
N LEU A 281 1.99 5.66 -8.03
CA LEU A 281 0.92 5.09 -8.86
C LEU A 281 1.39 4.77 -10.28
N THR A 282 2.30 5.58 -10.84
CA THR A 282 2.85 5.30 -12.18
C THR A 282 3.70 4.04 -12.15
N ASN A 283 4.49 3.83 -11.10
CA ASN A 283 5.33 2.65 -10.94
C ASN A 283 4.48 1.39 -10.67
N GLU A 284 3.44 1.51 -9.84
CA GLU A 284 2.46 0.44 -9.58
C GLU A 284 1.78 -0.03 -10.88
N LEU A 285 1.24 0.92 -11.66
CA LEU A 285 0.55 0.58 -12.91
C LEU A 285 1.49 0.02 -13.97
N LYS A 286 2.72 0.52 -14.08
CA LYS A 286 3.74 -0.09 -14.95
C LYS A 286 4.02 -1.53 -14.55
N TYR A 287 4.27 -1.77 -13.27
CA TYR A 287 4.51 -3.10 -12.74
C TYR A 287 3.35 -4.05 -13.04
N PHE A 288 2.11 -3.61 -12.81
CA PHE A 288 0.92 -4.40 -13.13
C PHE A 288 0.83 -4.75 -14.62
N ILE A 289 1.03 -3.76 -15.51
CA ILE A 289 0.96 -3.94 -16.97
C ILE A 289 2.05 -4.89 -17.49
N GLU A 290 3.25 -4.80 -16.93
CA GLU A 290 4.39 -5.65 -17.31
C GLU A 290 4.21 -7.10 -16.83
N ASN A 291 3.40 -7.33 -15.80
CA ASN A 291 3.21 -8.64 -15.16
C ASN A 291 1.79 -9.21 -15.33
N LEU A 292 1.01 -8.76 -16.32
CA LEU A 292 -0.34 -9.31 -16.57
C LEU A 292 -0.34 -10.83 -16.78
N ASP A 293 0.68 -11.33 -17.48
CA ASP A 293 0.83 -12.74 -17.86
C ASP A 293 1.96 -13.45 -17.06
N ALA A 294 2.56 -12.78 -16.07
CA ALA A 294 3.70 -13.26 -15.28
C ALA A 294 3.36 -13.29 -13.79
N THR A 295 4.20 -13.89 -12.95
CA THR A 295 3.95 -13.91 -11.49
C THR A 295 4.06 -12.50 -10.91
N ILE A 296 3.09 -12.13 -10.07
CA ILE A 296 3.13 -10.90 -9.27
C ILE A 296 3.78 -11.22 -7.92
N ASP A 297 4.95 -10.64 -7.68
CA ASP A 297 5.74 -10.81 -6.46
C ASP A 297 5.44 -9.73 -5.41
N ILE A 298 5.21 -8.49 -5.86
CA ILE A 298 4.94 -7.34 -4.98
C ILE A 298 3.44 -7.02 -5.00
N ALA A 299 2.85 -6.85 -3.83
CA ALA A 299 1.44 -6.50 -3.66
C ALA A 299 0.45 -7.51 -4.30
N ASN A 300 0.81 -8.79 -4.36
CA ASN A 300 -0.10 -9.83 -4.84
C ASN A 300 -1.27 -10.07 -3.86
N GLY A 301 -2.30 -10.79 -4.32
CA GLY A 301 -3.48 -11.10 -3.53
C GLY A 301 -3.17 -11.77 -2.18
N SER A 302 -2.13 -12.60 -2.08
CA SER A 302 -1.76 -13.22 -0.80
C SER A 302 -1.22 -12.18 0.19
N SER A 303 -0.36 -11.26 -0.26
CA SER A 303 0.11 -10.15 0.58
C SER A 303 -1.03 -9.20 0.99
N GLY A 304 -2.01 -8.97 0.11
CA GLY A 304 -3.21 -8.21 0.45
C GLY A 304 -4.09 -8.91 1.48
N LEU A 305 -4.21 -10.24 1.41
CA LEU A 305 -4.93 -11.04 2.41
C LEU A 305 -4.26 -10.95 3.79
N GLU A 306 -2.93 -11.03 3.86
CA GLU A 306 -2.19 -10.86 5.11
C GLU A 306 -2.47 -9.50 5.76
N VAL A 307 -2.55 -8.43 4.95
CA VAL A 307 -2.89 -7.10 5.47
C VAL A 307 -4.28 -7.10 6.12
N ILE A 308 -5.28 -7.74 5.49
CA ILE A 308 -6.63 -7.84 6.05
C ILE A 308 -6.64 -8.68 7.34
N GLU A 309 -5.92 -9.79 7.36
CA GLU A 309 -5.80 -10.65 8.55
C GLU A 309 -5.21 -9.87 9.74
N ILE A 310 -4.18 -9.07 9.49
CA ILE A 310 -3.58 -8.21 10.51
C ILE A 310 -4.55 -7.12 10.95
N LEU A 311 -5.28 -6.48 10.03
CA LEU A 311 -6.27 -5.45 10.37
C LEU A 311 -7.39 -5.98 11.26
N GLU A 312 -7.87 -7.21 11.02
CA GLU A 312 -8.90 -7.84 11.86
C GLU A 312 -8.40 -8.26 13.25
N SER A 313 -7.08 -8.35 13.45
CA SER A 313 -6.47 -8.73 14.73
C SER A 313 -6.31 -7.58 15.73
N ILE A 314 -6.59 -6.34 15.31
CA ILE A 314 -6.32 -5.09 16.05
C ILE A 314 -7.58 -4.51 16.67
#